data_AF-A0A968INE6-F1
#
_entry.id   AF-A0A968INE6-F1
#
_cell.length_a   1.000
_cell.length_b   1.000
_cell.length_c   1.000
_cell.angle_alpha   90.00
_cell.angle_beta   90.00
_cell.angle_gamma   90.00
#
_symmetry.space_group_name_H-M   'P 1'
#
loop_
_entity.id
_entity.type
_entity.pdbx_description
1 polymer ?
#
loop_
_entity_poly.entity_id
_entity_poly.type
_entity_poly.pdbx_seq_one_letter_code
_entity_poly.pdbx_strand_id
1 'polypeptide(L)'
;MHYASDQEYALMRSRLAGLGIRYLRDGGSGEAYYRRVRELSQTGGYQWTLVMDPRDGFSSENVPEKGILPILQQVIAVEGPNEWDVQSNLTYQNQKFPGATRTFQAGLYRSVKNFRHSNAAIQAQVRNIRVLTPSLAFHQNANKQGVVEADMGNLHSYPGGTAALPDRGLDDNIRSIRRLLRFPRSRSWPQKQDTATI
;
A
#
# COMPACT_ATOMS: atom_id res chain seq x y z
N MET A 1 -17.32 -9.41 3.80
CA MET A 1 -15.92 -9.73 4.13
C MET A 1 -15.93 -11.03 4.92
N HIS A 2 -15.44 -12.13 4.33
CA HIS A 2 -15.32 -13.41 5.04
C HIS A 2 -14.00 -13.40 5.81
N TYR A 3 -14.08 -13.41 7.14
CA TYR A 3 -12.89 -13.60 7.97
C TYR A 3 -12.56 -15.08 8.03
N ALA A 4 -11.26 -15.40 8.03
CA ALA A 4 -10.79 -16.76 8.30
C ALA A 4 -11.44 -17.30 9.58
N SER A 5 -11.85 -18.56 9.60
CA SER A 5 -12.21 -19.27 10.83
C SER A 5 -11.04 -19.24 11.82
N ASP A 6 -11.30 -19.50 13.10
CA ASP A 6 -10.24 -19.51 14.11
C ASP A 6 -9.19 -20.60 13.83
N GLN A 7 -9.61 -21.71 13.21
CA GLN A 7 -8.69 -22.77 12.77
C GLN A 7 -7.78 -22.31 11.63
N GLU A 8 -8.33 -21.66 10.61
CA GLU A 8 -7.55 -21.09 9.50
C GLU A 8 -6.59 -20.00 10.00
N TYR A 9 -7.05 -19.15 10.94
CA TYR A 9 -6.22 -18.14 11.57
C TYR A 9 -5.06 -18.73 12.37
N ALA A 10 -5.30 -19.78 13.17
CA ALA A 10 -4.25 -20.45 13.93
C ALA A 10 -3.20 -21.08 13.01
N LEU A 11 -3.63 -21.71 11.92
CA LEU A 11 -2.74 -22.27 10.90
C LEU A 11 -1.90 -21.17 10.23
N MET A 12 -2.54 -20.09 9.78
CA MET A 12 -1.86 -18.94 9.18
C MET A 12 -0.81 -18.37 10.12
N ARG A 13 -1.14 -18.14 11.40
CA ARG A 13 -0.21 -17.61 12.40
C ARG A 13 1.03 -18.50 12.56
N SER A 14 0.87 -19.81 12.61
CA SER A 14 1.98 -20.77 12.69
C SER A 14 2.87 -20.70 11.45
N ARG A 15 2.28 -20.64 10.26
CA ARG A 15 3.03 -20.57 8.99
C ARG A 15 3.81 -19.27 8.85
N LEU A 16 3.20 -18.14 9.19
CA LEU A 16 3.86 -16.83 9.17
C LEU A 16 5.11 -16.81 10.05
N ALA A 17 5.03 -17.41 11.25
CA ALA A 17 6.16 -17.51 12.17
C ALA A 17 7.28 -18.38 11.59
N GLY A 18 6.94 -19.54 11.01
CA GLY A 18 7.93 -20.45 10.41
C GLY A 18 8.63 -19.91 9.18
N LEU A 19 8.00 -18.98 8.44
CA LEU A 19 8.58 -18.35 7.25
C LEU A 19 9.45 -17.13 7.58
N GLY A 20 9.53 -16.70 8.85
CA GLY A 20 10.28 -15.51 9.24
C GLY A 20 9.68 -14.19 8.71
N ILE A 21 8.42 -14.20 8.25
CA ILE A 21 7.73 -13.01 7.76
C ILE A 21 7.44 -12.08 8.94
N ARG A 22 7.61 -10.77 8.74
CA ARG A 22 7.28 -9.73 9.72
C ARG A 22 6.47 -8.57 9.15
N TYR A 23 6.36 -8.48 7.83
CA TYR A 23 5.63 -7.42 7.14
C TYR A 23 4.52 -8.03 6.31
N LEU A 24 3.30 -7.55 6.55
CA LEU A 24 2.10 -8.02 5.88
C LEU A 24 1.48 -6.85 5.10
N ARG A 25 0.98 -7.14 3.90
CA ARG A 25 0.17 -6.21 3.11
C ARG A 25 -1.24 -6.77 3.08
N ASP A 26 -2.19 -6.03 3.62
CA ASP A 26 -3.59 -6.46 3.66
C ASP A 26 -4.56 -5.27 3.72
N GLY A 27 -5.79 -5.50 3.28
CA GLY A 27 -6.91 -4.58 3.39
C GLY A 27 -7.95 -5.15 4.34
N GLY A 28 -8.59 -4.28 5.12
CA GLY A 28 -9.61 -4.70 6.07
C GLY A 28 -10.09 -3.56 6.94
N SER A 29 -11.25 -3.75 7.55
CA SER A 29 -11.84 -2.77 8.45
C SER A 29 -12.65 -3.44 9.56
N GLY A 30 -12.87 -2.70 10.65
CA GLY A 30 -13.70 -3.14 11.76
C GLY A 30 -12.96 -3.93 12.85
N GLU A 31 -13.61 -4.05 14.00
CA GLU A 31 -12.97 -4.50 15.24
C GLU A 31 -12.46 -5.95 15.18
N ALA A 32 -13.17 -6.84 14.49
CA ALA A 32 -12.74 -8.22 14.33
C ALA A 32 -11.40 -8.34 13.58
N TYR A 33 -11.22 -7.53 12.52
CA TYR A 33 -9.97 -7.43 11.77
C TYR A 33 -8.87 -6.82 12.66
N TYR A 34 -9.12 -5.67 13.27
CA TYR A 34 -8.14 -4.96 14.10
C TYR A 34 -7.67 -5.77 15.31
N ARG A 35 -8.57 -6.56 15.92
CA ARG A 35 -8.20 -7.48 17.00
C ARG A 35 -7.16 -8.49 16.55
N ARG A 36 -7.31 -9.10 15.38
CA ARG A 36 -6.35 -10.07 14.82
C ARG A 36 -5.03 -9.41 14.42
N VAL A 37 -5.07 -8.19 13.88
CA VAL A 37 -3.85 -7.42 13.61
C VAL A 37 -3.05 -7.19 14.89
N ARG A 38 -3.72 -6.74 15.97
CA ARG A 38 -3.07 -6.53 17.27
C ARG A 38 -2.53 -7.82 17.87
N GLU A 39 -3.29 -8.91 17.84
CA GLU A 39 -2.85 -10.21 18.36
C GLU A 39 -1.62 -10.74 17.61
N LEU A 40 -1.63 -10.69 16.27
CA LEU A 40 -0.46 -11.07 15.48
C LEU A 40 0.73 -10.19 15.86
N SER A 41 0.58 -8.86 15.87
CA SER A 41 1.66 -7.95 16.25
C SER A 41 2.24 -8.27 17.64
N GLN A 42 1.38 -8.53 18.63
CA GLN A 42 1.80 -8.88 19.99
C GLN A 42 2.54 -10.23 20.07
N THR A 43 2.09 -11.22 19.30
CA THR A 43 2.61 -12.60 19.39
C THR A 43 3.80 -12.87 18.48
N GLY A 44 3.95 -12.11 17.38
CA GLY A 44 5.00 -12.34 16.39
C GLY A 44 5.68 -11.10 15.85
N GLY A 45 5.39 -9.90 16.39
CA GLY A 45 6.06 -8.66 16.01
C GLY A 45 5.76 -8.21 14.57
N TYR A 46 4.61 -8.58 14.03
CA TYR A 46 4.23 -8.19 12.66
C TYR A 46 3.88 -6.70 12.56
N GLN A 47 4.09 -6.15 11.37
CA GLN A 47 3.72 -4.80 10.96
C GLN A 47 2.99 -4.81 9.61
N TRP A 48 2.17 -3.79 9.35
CA TRP A 48 1.25 -3.75 8.22
C TRP A 48 1.52 -2.58 7.26
N THR A 49 1.46 -2.91 5.98
CA THR A 49 1.04 -1.97 4.93
C THR A 49 -0.45 -2.16 4.70
N LEU A 50 -1.25 -1.13 4.98
CA LEU A 50 -2.71 -1.24 4.84
C LEU A 50 -3.17 -0.79 3.46
N VAL A 51 -4.00 -1.61 2.81
CA VAL A 51 -4.70 -1.26 1.58
C VAL A 51 -5.98 -0.50 1.93
N MET A 52 -6.03 0.78 1.58
CA MET A 52 -7.17 1.66 1.89
C MET A 52 -8.01 1.82 0.63
N ASP A 53 -9.11 1.06 0.56
CA ASP A 53 -9.93 0.96 -0.64
C ASP A 53 -11.37 1.43 -0.39
N PRO A 54 -11.97 2.23 -1.31
CA PRO A 54 -13.38 2.57 -1.24
C PRO A 54 -14.34 1.38 -1.18
N ARG A 55 -13.95 0.22 -1.73
CA ARG A 55 -14.73 -1.03 -1.62
C ARG A 55 -14.92 -1.48 -0.16
N ASP A 56 -14.00 -1.11 0.72
CA ASP A 56 -14.03 -1.45 2.15
C ASP A 56 -14.67 -0.34 3.01
N GLY A 57 -15.29 0.66 2.37
CA GLY A 57 -15.96 1.78 3.04
C GLY A 57 -15.03 2.94 3.43
N PHE A 58 -13.79 2.96 2.92
CA PHE A 58 -12.88 4.06 3.14
C PHE A 58 -13.14 5.23 2.17
N SER A 59 -13.06 6.44 2.69
CA SER A 59 -12.83 7.65 1.90
C SER A 59 -11.43 8.16 2.23
N SER A 60 -10.82 8.94 1.33
CA SER A 60 -9.50 9.51 1.57
C SER A 60 -9.39 10.25 2.91
N GLU A 61 -10.47 10.88 3.35
CA GLU A 61 -10.56 11.69 4.57
C GLU A 61 -10.67 10.84 5.84
N ASN A 62 -11.33 9.68 5.75
CA ASN A 62 -11.61 8.86 6.93
C ASN A 62 -10.51 7.84 7.23
N VAL A 63 -9.54 7.65 6.34
CA VAL A 63 -8.46 6.68 6.51
C VAL A 63 -7.66 6.85 7.81
N PRO A 64 -7.21 8.06 8.21
CA PRO A 64 -6.49 8.21 9.47
C PRO A 64 -7.30 7.71 10.66
N GLU A 65 -8.56 8.13 10.77
CA GLU A 65 -9.42 7.82 11.92
C GLU A 65 -9.92 6.37 11.91
N LYS A 66 -10.37 5.88 10.75
CA LYS A 66 -11.02 4.57 10.65
C LYS A 66 -10.07 3.43 10.33
N GLY A 67 -8.98 3.68 9.60
CA GLY A 67 -8.06 2.65 9.13
C GLY A 67 -6.77 2.60 9.95
N ILE A 68 -6.17 3.76 10.22
CA ILE A 68 -4.85 3.85 10.85
C ILE A 68 -4.95 3.81 12.38
N LEU A 69 -5.66 4.76 13.00
CA LEU A 69 -5.68 4.93 14.46
C LEU A 69 -6.01 3.66 15.26
N PRO A 70 -6.98 2.81 14.85
CA PRO A 70 -7.33 1.59 15.61
C PRO A 70 -6.19 0.60 15.81
N ILE A 71 -5.15 0.70 14.97
CA ILE A 71 -3.98 -0.18 14.93
C ILE A 71 -2.69 0.64 14.70
N LEU A 72 -2.63 1.89 15.16
CA LEU A 72 -1.57 2.84 14.84
C LEU A 72 -0.16 2.29 15.04
N GLN A 73 0.05 1.52 16.12
CA GLN A 73 1.35 0.95 16.46
C GLN A 73 1.80 -0.16 15.50
N GLN A 74 0.87 -0.73 14.73
CA GLN A 74 1.10 -1.81 13.79
C GLN A 74 1.31 -1.32 12.35
N VAL A 75 0.97 -0.08 12.02
CA VAL A 75 0.98 0.44 10.64
C VAL A 75 2.31 1.09 10.30
N ILE A 76 2.97 0.60 9.24
CA ILE A 76 4.19 1.20 8.69
C ILE A 76 3.94 2.00 7.41
N ALA A 77 2.90 1.61 6.67
CA ALA A 77 2.53 2.26 5.43
C ALA A 77 1.04 2.09 5.15
N VAL A 78 0.52 2.96 4.29
CA VAL A 78 -0.80 2.84 3.68
C VAL A 78 -0.67 3.00 2.18
N GLU A 79 -1.53 2.33 1.43
CA GLU A 79 -1.67 2.53 -0.01
C GLU A 79 -3.12 2.83 -0.37
N GLY A 80 -3.30 3.48 -1.52
CA GLY A 80 -4.60 3.76 -2.08
C GLY A 80 -5.28 2.53 -2.69
N PRO A 81 -6.28 2.73 -3.56
CA PRO A 81 -7.14 1.65 -4.03
C PRO A 81 -6.35 0.60 -4.85
N ASN A 82 -6.64 -0.68 -4.61
CA ASN A 82 -5.89 -1.81 -5.18
C ASN A 82 -6.44 -2.25 -6.53
N GLU A 83 -5.62 -2.16 -7.59
CA GLU A 83 -5.89 -2.72 -8.92
C GLU A 83 -7.18 -2.19 -9.57
N TRP A 84 -7.48 -0.91 -9.35
CA TRP A 84 -8.65 -0.27 -9.98
C TRP A 84 -8.47 -0.08 -11.50
N ASP A 85 -7.25 -0.27 -12.02
CA ASP A 85 -6.95 -0.17 -13.45
C ASP A 85 -7.51 -1.32 -14.30
N VAL A 86 -8.00 -2.39 -13.66
CA VAL A 86 -8.66 -3.53 -14.31
C VAL A 86 -10.15 -3.65 -13.98
N GLN A 87 -10.69 -2.71 -13.22
CA GLN A 87 -12.06 -2.74 -12.69
C GLN A 87 -12.89 -1.58 -13.26
N SER A 88 -13.50 -1.79 -14.43
CA SER A 88 -14.17 -0.74 -15.20
C SER A 88 -15.48 -0.20 -14.59
N ASN A 89 -16.03 -0.90 -13.60
CA ASN A 89 -17.25 -0.55 -12.88
C ASN A 89 -16.99 0.24 -11.59
N LEU A 90 -15.76 0.26 -11.07
CA LEU A 90 -15.46 0.97 -9.83
C LEU A 90 -15.41 2.47 -10.07
N THR A 91 -16.00 3.21 -9.13
CA THR A 91 -16.01 4.67 -9.15
C THR A 91 -15.66 5.24 -7.77
N TYR A 92 -15.02 6.40 -7.78
CA TYR A 92 -14.80 7.21 -6.59
C TYR A 92 -15.12 8.67 -6.95
N GLN A 93 -16.03 9.30 -6.20
CA GLN A 93 -16.51 10.66 -6.49
C GLN A 93 -16.94 10.85 -7.97
N ASN A 94 -17.73 9.90 -8.49
CA ASN A 94 -18.22 9.86 -9.87
C ASN A 94 -17.16 9.76 -10.97
N GLN A 95 -15.91 9.48 -10.62
CA GLN A 95 -14.83 9.25 -11.58
C GLN A 95 -14.50 7.76 -11.66
N LYS A 96 -14.02 7.31 -12.82
CA LYS A 96 -13.41 5.98 -13.02
C LYS A 96 -11.89 6.09 -13.03
N PHE A 97 -11.17 4.98 -13.04
CA PHE A 97 -9.72 4.99 -13.30
C PHE A 97 -9.41 5.76 -14.61
N PRO A 98 -8.38 6.63 -14.65
CA PRO A 98 -7.43 6.95 -13.59
C PRO A 98 -7.86 8.11 -12.67
N GLY A 99 -8.98 8.80 -12.97
CA GLY A 99 -9.45 9.94 -12.17
C GLY A 99 -9.81 9.56 -10.74
N ALA A 100 -10.51 8.43 -10.57
CA ALA A 100 -10.88 7.88 -9.27
C ALA A 100 -9.66 7.66 -8.36
N THR A 101 -8.65 6.95 -8.87
CA THR A 101 -7.44 6.61 -8.14
C THR A 101 -6.59 7.83 -7.85
N ARG A 102 -6.47 8.78 -8.78
CA ARG A 102 -5.80 10.07 -8.55
C ARG A 102 -6.46 10.86 -7.43
N THR A 103 -7.78 10.97 -7.48
CA THR A 103 -8.57 11.74 -6.51
C THR A 103 -8.42 11.12 -5.12
N PHE A 104 -8.58 9.81 -5.00
CA PHE A 104 -8.38 9.12 -3.73
C PHE A 104 -6.93 9.27 -3.23
N GLN A 105 -5.93 9.07 -4.09
CA GLN A 105 -4.52 9.12 -3.70
C GLN A 105 -4.11 10.51 -3.18
N ALA A 106 -4.51 11.58 -3.86
CA ALA A 106 -4.23 12.95 -3.42
C ALA A 106 -4.90 13.25 -2.07
N GLY A 107 -6.15 12.82 -1.90
CA GLY A 107 -6.87 12.92 -0.63
C GLY A 107 -6.17 12.12 0.48
N LEU A 108 -5.82 10.86 0.23
CA LEU A 108 -5.14 9.99 1.19
C LEU A 108 -3.82 10.61 1.66
N TYR A 109 -2.98 11.03 0.71
CA TYR A 109 -1.70 11.67 1.02
C TYR A 109 -1.91 12.89 1.91
N ARG A 110 -2.85 13.77 1.55
CA ARG A 110 -3.19 14.96 2.34
C ARG A 110 -3.70 14.61 3.74
N SER A 111 -4.62 13.66 3.86
CA SER A 111 -5.23 13.26 5.13
C SER A 111 -4.20 12.70 6.10
N VAL A 112 -3.23 11.91 5.61
CA VAL A 112 -2.15 11.36 6.43
C VAL A 112 -1.13 12.44 6.78
N LYS A 113 -0.60 13.17 5.79
CA LYS A 113 0.49 14.13 6.00
C LYS A 113 0.07 15.39 6.75
N ASN A 114 -1.19 15.78 6.65
CA ASN A 114 -1.75 16.93 7.36
C ASN A 114 -2.64 16.53 8.55
N PHE A 115 -2.64 15.25 8.94
CA PHE A 115 -3.49 14.73 10.02
C PHE A 115 -3.39 15.60 11.27
N ARG A 116 -4.52 15.87 11.94
CA ARG A 116 -4.60 16.69 13.16
C ARG A 116 -5.20 15.86 14.27
N HIS A 117 -4.58 15.90 15.45
CA HIS A 117 -5.09 15.22 16.64
C HIS A 117 -4.69 16.01 17.88
N SER A 118 -5.53 15.98 18.92
CA SER A 118 -5.28 16.71 20.18
C SER A 118 -3.99 16.24 20.87
N ASN A 119 -3.68 14.95 20.75
CA ASN A 119 -2.40 14.38 21.16
C ASN A 119 -1.33 14.55 20.06
N ALA A 120 -0.31 15.36 20.33
CA ALA A 120 0.78 15.67 19.41
C ALA A 120 1.63 14.44 19.02
N ALA A 121 1.78 13.45 19.90
CA ALA A 121 2.54 12.23 19.61
C ALA A 121 1.79 11.34 18.61
N ILE A 122 0.48 11.15 18.81
CA ILE A 122 -0.39 10.45 17.84
C ILE A 122 -0.36 11.17 16.49
N GLN A 123 -0.50 12.49 16.51
CA GLN A 123 -0.43 13.31 15.31
C GLN A 123 0.89 13.09 14.54
N ALA A 124 2.02 13.16 15.23
CA ALA A 124 3.33 12.95 14.63
C ALA A 124 3.47 11.52 14.08
N GLN A 125 2.98 10.51 14.81
CA GLN A 125 3.06 9.11 14.40
C GLN A 125 2.27 8.87 13.11
N VAL A 126 1.03 9.35 13.01
CA VAL A 126 0.22 9.22 11.77
C VAL A 126 0.90 9.91 10.59
N ARG A 127 1.42 11.13 10.77
CA ARG A 127 2.09 11.87 9.69
C ARG A 127 3.36 11.19 9.18
N ASN A 128 4.02 10.41 10.04
CA ASN A 128 5.23 9.66 9.70
C ASN A 128 4.94 8.35 8.94
N ILE A 129 3.68 7.89 8.90
CA ILE A 129 3.30 6.72 8.11
C ILE A 129 3.55 7.00 6.62
N ARG A 130 4.15 6.02 5.94
CA ARG A 130 4.44 6.11 4.51
C ARG A 130 3.15 5.95 3.71
N VAL A 131 2.93 6.83 2.74
CA VAL A 131 1.85 6.72 1.77
C VAL A 131 2.45 6.20 0.48
N LEU A 132 2.09 4.98 0.07
CA LEU A 132 2.56 4.37 -1.16
C LEU A 132 1.72 4.82 -2.36
N THR A 133 2.26 4.70 -3.57
CA THR A 133 1.46 4.85 -4.80
C THR A 133 0.37 3.76 -4.87
N PRO A 134 -0.73 3.99 -5.60
CA PRO A 134 -1.72 2.94 -5.84
C PRO A 134 -1.09 1.71 -6.50
N SER A 135 -1.55 0.53 -6.10
CA SER A 135 -1.16 -0.74 -6.72
C SER A 135 -1.90 -0.92 -8.05
N LEU A 136 -1.14 -0.99 -9.15
CA LEU A 136 -1.68 -1.29 -10.48
C LEU A 136 -1.51 -2.77 -10.78
N ALA A 137 -2.53 -3.40 -11.38
CA ALA A 137 -2.41 -4.77 -11.88
C ALA A 137 -1.54 -4.80 -13.15
N PHE A 138 -1.66 -3.78 -14.00
CA PHE A 138 -0.91 -3.69 -15.26
C PHE A 138 0.02 -2.47 -15.27
N HIS A 139 1.33 -2.72 -15.31
CA HIS A 139 2.34 -1.66 -15.33
C HIS A 139 2.21 -0.70 -16.52
N GLN A 140 1.62 -1.15 -17.64
CA GLN A 140 1.38 -0.34 -18.82
C GLN A 140 0.39 0.81 -18.53
N ASN A 141 -0.47 0.65 -17.51
CA ASN A 141 -1.40 1.67 -17.08
C ASN A 141 -0.74 2.75 -16.20
N ALA A 142 0.54 2.63 -15.84
CA ALA A 142 1.25 3.67 -15.07
C ALA A 142 1.27 5.03 -15.79
N ASN A 143 1.37 5.05 -17.12
CA ASN A 143 1.28 6.28 -17.90
C ASN A 143 -0.12 6.92 -17.83
N LYS A 144 -1.18 6.09 -17.81
CA LYS A 144 -2.56 6.57 -17.65
C LYS A 144 -2.79 7.07 -16.24
N GLN A 145 -2.27 6.38 -15.22
CA GLN A 145 -2.30 6.83 -13.83
C GLN A 145 -1.55 8.16 -13.67
N GLY A 146 -0.41 8.33 -14.33
CA GLY A 146 0.41 9.52 -14.21
C GLY A 146 1.03 9.69 -12.82
N VAL A 147 1.69 10.82 -12.62
CA VAL A 147 2.36 11.16 -11.36
C VAL A 147 1.33 11.40 -10.25
N VAL A 148 1.58 10.86 -9.06
CA VAL A 148 0.75 11.04 -7.87
C VAL A 148 1.58 11.45 -6.65
N GLU A 149 0.91 11.98 -5.63
CA GLU A 149 1.53 12.28 -4.33
C GLU A 149 1.69 10.98 -3.52
N ALA A 150 2.93 10.63 -3.18
CA ALA A 150 3.30 9.45 -2.41
C ALA A 150 4.73 9.61 -1.87
N ASP A 151 5.06 8.90 -0.79
CA ASP A 151 6.42 8.79 -0.26
C ASP A 151 7.26 7.74 -0.99
N MET A 152 6.61 6.66 -1.45
CA MET A 152 7.26 5.49 -2.04
C MET A 152 6.38 4.86 -3.11
N GLY A 153 7.01 4.21 -4.07
CA GLY A 153 6.34 3.52 -5.16
C GLY A 153 5.96 2.10 -4.76
N ASN A 154 4.85 1.62 -5.32
CA ASN A 154 4.39 0.25 -5.19
C ASN A 154 3.96 -0.29 -6.55
N LEU A 155 4.15 -1.60 -6.77
CA LEU A 155 3.71 -2.30 -7.97
C LEU A 155 3.37 -3.75 -7.66
N HIS A 156 2.43 -4.32 -8.40
CA HIS A 156 2.22 -5.76 -8.44
C HIS A 156 3.03 -6.38 -9.57
N SER A 157 4.08 -7.12 -9.20
CA SER A 157 4.94 -7.77 -10.17
C SER A 157 4.58 -9.23 -10.28
N TYR A 158 3.91 -9.62 -11.37
CA TYR A 158 3.69 -11.01 -11.72
C TYR A 158 4.48 -11.36 -12.98
N PRO A 159 5.16 -12.52 -13.03
CA PRO A 159 5.70 -13.03 -14.29
C PRO A 159 4.54 -13.20 -15.28
N GLY A 160 4.70 -12.66 -16.48
CA GLY A 160 3.63 -12.53 -17.46
C GLY A 160 3.16 -13.87 -18.03
N GLY A 161 2.32 -14.60 -17.31
CA GLY A 161 1.58 -15.78 -17.79
C GLY A 161 2.45 -16.92 -18.35
N THR A 162 1.78 -17.96 -18.83
CA THR A 162 2.30 -19.30 -19.16
C THR A 162 3.43 -19.39 -20.22
N ALA A 163 3.90 -18.26 -20.79
CA ALA A 163 4.85 -18.27 -21.91
C ALA A 163 6.07 -17.33 -21.72
N ALA A 164 6.25 -16.74 -20.54
CA ALA A 164 7.35 -15.82 -20.26
C ALA A 164 8.35 -16.41 -19.26
N LEU A 165 9.64 -16.11 -19.46
CA LEU A 165 10.67 -16.33 -18.43
C LEU A 165 10.24 -15.63 -17.12
N PRO A 166 10.59 -16.21 -15.95
CA PRO A 166 10.09 -15.74 -14.65
C PRO A 166 10.48 -14.29 -14.28
N ASP A 167 11.40 -13.68 -15.02
CA ASP A 167 11.89 -12.31 -14.85
C ASP A 167 11.41 -11.32 -15.93
N ARG A 168 10.73 -11.81 -16.98
CA ARG A 168 10.32 -10.97 -18.11
C ARG A 168 9.25 -9.97 -17.67
N GLY A 169 9.57 -8.68 -17.80
CA GLY A 169 8.70 -7.57 -17.43
C GLY A 169 8.99 -6.98 -16.04
N LEU A 170 9.89 -7.57 -15.24
CA LEU A 170 10.33 -6.99 -13.96
C LEU A 170 10.99 -5.61 -14.14
N ASP A 171 11.79 -5.44 -15.18
CA ASP A 171 12.43 -4.15 -15.47
C ASP A 171 11.44 -3.07 -15.91
N ASP A 172 10.42 -3.45 -16.68
CA ASP A 172 9.35 -2.53 -17.10
C ASP A 172 8.49 -2.10 -15.92
N ASN A 173 8.20 -3.05 -15.03
CA ASN A 173 7.55 -2.82 -13.75
C ASN A 173 8.31 -1.76 -12.91
N ILE A 174 9.64 -1.92 -12.75
CA ILE A 174 10.48 -0.95 -12.04
C ILE A 174 10.47 0.42 -12.72
N ARG A 175 10.56 0.47 -14.06
CA ARG A 175 10.47 1.73 -14.83
C ARG A 175 9.13 2.43 -14.62
N SER A 176 8.03 1.69 -14.56
CA SER A 176 6.69 2.23 -14.34
C SER A 176 6.54 2.89 -12.96
N ILE A 177 7.10 2.32 -11.89
CA ILE A 177 7.10 2.98 -10.56
C ILE A 177 7.71 4.38 -10.63
N ARG A 178 8.85 4.52 -11.34
CA ARG A 178 9.54 5.82 -11.44
C ARG A 178 8.66 6.90 -12.09
N ARG A 179 7.70 6.51 -12.93
CA ARG A 179 6.75 7.43 -13.58
C ARG A 179 5.60 7.85 -12.65
N LEU A 180 5.31 7.05 -11.62
CA LEU A 180 4.25 7.35 -10.66
C LEU A 180 4.70 8.32 -9.57
N LEU A 181 6.00 8.37 -9.26
CA LEU A 181 6.54 9.17 -8.17
C LEU A 181 6.91 10.59 -8.60
N ARG A 182 6.45 11.57 -7.82
CA ARG A 182 6.93 12.95 -7.90
C ARG A 182 8.15 13.12 -7.01
N PHE A 183 9.34 12.81 -7.52
CA PHE A 183 10.56 13.20 -6.81
C PHE A 183 10.79 14.72 -6.98
N PRO A 184 11.06 15.47 -5.90
CA PRO A 184 11.77 16.73 -6.04
C PRO A 184 13.11 16.41 -6.72
N ARG A 185 13.46 17.14 -7.78
CA ARG A 185 14.66 16.92 -8.61
C ARG A 185 16.01 17.00 -7.86
N SER A 186 16.02 17.13 -6.52
CA SER A 186 17.21 17.42 -5.72
C SER A 186 17.83 16.24 -4.96
N ARG A 187 17.34 15.00 -5.13
CA ARG A 187 18.06 13.81 -4.65
C ARG A 187 18.42 12.91 -5.83
N SER A 188 19.64 13.07 -6.32
CA SER A 188 20.30 12.04 -7.13
C SER A 188 20.42 10.76 -6.29
N TRP A 189 19.97 9.65 -6.87
CA TRP A 189 20.31 8.34 -6.35
C TRP A 189 21.82 8.11 -6.53
N PRO A 190 22.51 7.41 -5.61
CA PRO A 190 23.89 7.02 -5.82
C PRO A 190 23.97 6.22 -7.13
N GLN A 191 24.71 6.73 -8.10
CA GLN A 191 25.11 5.92 -9.25
C GLN A 191 25.94 4.76 -8.70
N LYS A 192 25.60 3.52 -9.10
CA LYS A 192 26.50 2.38 -8.90
C LYS A 192 27.84 2.77 -9.52
N GLN A 193 28.87 2.85 -8.70
CA GLN A 193 30.24 2.80 -9.20
C GLN A 193 30.46 1.37 -9.67
N ASP A 194 30.57 1.19 -10.98
CA ASP A 194 31.07 -0.05 -11.56
C ASP A 194 32.53 -0.20 -11.14
N THR A 195 32.79 -0.96 -10.08
CA THR A 195 34.13 -1.49 -9.82
C THR A 195 34.32 -2.71 -10.72
N ALA A 196 34.69 -2.45 -11.97
CA ALA A 196 35.42 -3.43 -12.76
C ALA A 196 36.86 -3.43 -12.24
N THR A 197 37.24 -4.49 -11.52
CA THR A 197 38.64 -4.82 -11.25
C THR A 197 38.94 -6.08 -12.07
N ILE A 198 39.89 -5.95 -13.00
CA ILE A 198 40.63 -7.07 -13.58
C ILE A 198 41.76 -7.42 -12.62
#